data_AF-A0A8T7MLY5-F1
#
_entry.id   AF-A0A8T7MLY5-F1
#
_cell.length_a   1.000
_cell.length_b   1.000
_cell.length_c   1.000
_cell.angle_alpha   90.00
_cell.angle_beta   90.00
_cell.angle_gamma   90.00
#
_symmetry.space_group_name_H-M   'P 1'
#
loop_
_entity.id
_entity.type
_entity.pdbx_description
1 polymer ?
#
loop_
_entity_poly.entity_id
_entity_poly.type
_entity_poly.pdbx_seq_one_letter_code
_entity_poly.pdbx_strand_id
1 'polypeptide(L)'
;MNIEATLALFTSLFPEQGLKETRSITTSGYPGLLDDCYGLFEAYCTDPKCNCRRVMLNVVSLYHPERYNTQYLASISYGFDRKEEMAGPFLDELNPQSPLAKALLSMVEELVLSDPAYIARLEAHYKQVKQSSRPLRSGANYGSNPLKQFGNQRVTGKKPKKKR
;
A
#
# COMPACT_ATOMS: atom_id res chain seq x y z
N MET A 1 0.22 -16.63 -24.45
CA MET A 1 0.72 -15.45 -23.71
C MET A 1 -0.09 -15.35 -22.44
N ASN A 2 0.42 -15.94 -21.36
CA ASN A 2 -0.20 -15.85 -20.04
C ASN A 2 0.11 -14.46 -19.50
N ILE A 3 -0.88 -13.58 -19.44
CA ILE A 3 -0.80 -12.38 -18.63
C ILE A 3 -1.02 -12.89 -17.20
N GLU A 4 0.04 -13.35 -16.55
CA GLU A 4 -0.03 -13.63 -15.12
C GLU A 4 -0.30 -12.31 -14.41
N ALA A 5 -1.40 -12.25 -13.67
CA ALA A 5 -1.77 -11.08 -12.91
C ALA A 5 -0.72 -10.83 -11.81
N THR A 6 0.24 -9.95 -12.07
CA THR A 6 1.28 -9.61 -11.10
C THR A 6 0.69 -8.71 -10.00
N LEU A 7 0.77 -9.15 -8.75
CA LEU A 7 0.62 -8.26 -7.60
C LEU A 7 1.87 -7.35 -7.53
N ALA A 8 1.66 -6.05 -7.47
CA ALA A 8 2.74 -5.08 -7.33
C ALA A 8 2.58 -4.27 -6.05
N LEU A 9 3.70 -3.98 -5.38
CA LEU A 9 3.73 -3.11 -4.21
C LEU A 9 3.32 -1.69 -4.61
N PHE A 10 2.46 -1.08 -3.81
CA PHE A 10 2.03 0.30 -4.01
C PHE A 10 3.22 1.27 -3.95
N THR A 11 4.17 1.02 -3.04
CA THR A 11 5.42 1.80 -2.93
C THR A 11 6.32 1.68 -4.17
N SER A 12 6.21 0.62 -4.97
CA SER A 12 6.93 0.52 -6.24
C SER A 12 6.25 1.30 -7.36
N LEU A 13 4.92 1.36 -7.36
CA LEU A 13 4.13 2.08 -8.38
C LEU A 13 4.04 3.59 -8.10
N PHE A 14 3.93 3.98 -6.82
CA PHE A 14 3.76 5.35 -6.36
C PHE A 14 4.72 5.63 -5.19
N PRO A 15 6.04 5.76 -5.41
CA PRO A 15 7.03 5.76 -4.33
C PRO A 15 6.85 6.89 -3.31
N GLU A 16 6.65 8.13 -3.77
CA GLU A 16 6.51 9.28 -2.87
C GLU A 16 5.28 9.16 -1.98
N GLN A 17 4.13 8.80 -2.58
CA GLN A 17 2.88 8.62 -1.85
C GLN A 17 2.97 7.40 -0.92
N GLY A 18 3.44 6.27 -1.44
CA GLY A 18 3.58 5.03 -0.69
C GLY A 18 4.47 5.20 0.54
N LEU A 19 5.60 5.91 0.43
CA LEU A 19 6.47 6.18 1.58
C LEU A 19 5.78 7.05 2.66
N LYS A 20 4.93 8.00 2.26
CA LYS A 20 4.20 8.86 3.20
C LYS A 20 3.00 8.16 3.85
N GLU A 21 2.39 7.21 3.16
CA GLU A 21 1.10 6.65 3.54
C GLU A 21 1.17 5.20 4.06
N THR A 22 2.31 4.52 3.88
CA THR A 22 2.56 3.20 4.48
C THR A 22 2.33 3.27 5.99
N ARG A 23 1.37 2.49 6.49
CA ARG A 23 1.04 2.48 7.92
C ARG A 23 2.00 1.55 8.64
N SER A 24 2.40 1.96 9.84
CA SER A 24 3.08 1.09 10.79
C SER A 24 2.34 1.07 12.12
N ILE A 25 2.58 0.01 12.89
CA ILE A 25 2.01 -0.20 14.22
C ILE A 25 3.15 -0.56 15.15
N THR A 26 3.38 0.28 16.16
CA THR A 26 4.32 -0.06 17.23
C THR A 26 3.57 -0.83 18.31
N THR A 27 4.09 -1.99 18.68
CA THR A 27 3.54 -2.85 19.72
C THR A 27 4.42 -2.83 20.96
N SER A 28 3.79 -2.89 22.12
CA SER A 28 4.47 -3.20 23.38
C SER A 28 3.57 -4.06 24.25
N GLY A 29 4.04 -5.26 24.60
CA GLY A 29 3.28 -6.25 25.37
C GLY A 29 2.02 -6.77 24.68
N TYR A 30 1.92 -6.67 23.35
CA TYR A 30 0.76 -7.17 22.62
C TYR A 30 0.72 -8.71 22.66
N PRO A 31 -0.39 -9.35 23.06
CA PRO A 31 -0.46 -10.80 23.20
C PRO A 31 -0.08 -11.54 21.90
N GLY A 32 0.94 -12.41 21.99
CA GLY A 32 1.39 -13.23 20.86
C GLY A 32 2.29 -12.50 19.85
N LEU A 33 2.66 -11.23 20.09
CA LEU A 33 3.62 -10.49 19.29
C LEU A 33 4.83 -10.09 20.14
N LEU A 34 5.95 -9.88 19.47
CA LEU A 34 7.14 -9.27 20.07
C LEU A 34 7.03 -7.76 19.99
N ASP A 35 7.64 -7.06 20.96
CA ASP A 35 7.78 -5.61 20.90
C ASP A 35 8.61 -5.22 19.65
N ASP A 36 7.92 -4.56 18.73
CA ASP A 36 8.44 -4.17 17.43
C ASP A 36 7.59 -3.06 16.78
N CYS A 37 8.08 -2.53 15.66
CA CYS A 37 7.30 -1.69 14.76
C CYS A 37 6.98 -2.47 13.49
N TYR A 38 5.70 -2.78 13.29
CA TYR A 38 5.23 -3.59 12.16
C TYR A 38 4.71 -2.70 11.03
N GLY A 39 5.34 -2.74 9.85
CA GLY A 39 4.94 -2.00 8.66
C GLY A 39 3.96 -2.78 7.79
N LEU A 40 2.96 -2.10 7.22
CA LEU A 40 1.94 -2.69 6.34
C LEU A 40 2.15 -2.26 4.89
N PHE A 41 2.85 -3.10 4.13
CA PHE A 41 3.13 -2.84 2.71
C PHE A 41 2.00 -3.36 1.83
N GLU A 42 1.31 -2.43 1.17
CA GLU A 42 0.17 -2.73 0.31
C GLU A 42 0.64 -3.27 -1.05
N ALA A 43 0.03 -4.36 -1.51
CA ALA A 43 0.20 -4.91 -2.86
C ALA A 43 -1.16 -5.06 -3.56
N TYR A 44 -1.19 -4.71 -4.85
CA TYR A 44 -2.41 -4.68 -5.66
C TYR A 44 -2.22 -5.40 -7.00
N CYS A 45 -3.30 -6.00 -7.50
CA CYS A 45 -3.31 -6.65 -8.80
C CYS A 45 -3.21 -5.61 -9.93
N THR A 46 -2.19 -5.75 -10.78
CA THR A 46 -1.95 -4.83 -11.91
C THR A 46 -2.59 -5.27 -13.22
N ASP A 47 -3.27 -6.42 -13.28
CA ASP A 47 -4.01 -6.79 -14.49
C ASP A 47 -5.22 -5.84 -14.69
N PRO A 48 -5.27 -5.07 -15.78
CA PRO A 48 -6.37 -4.14 -16.06
C PRO A 48 -7.72 -4.83 -16.34
N LYS A 49 -7.71 -6.13 -16.67
CA LYS A 49 -8.92 -6.93 -16.89
C LYS A 49 -9.44 -7.58 -15.61
N CYS A 50 -8.61 -7.70 -14.59
CA CYS A 50 -8.99 -8.28 -13.31
C CYS A 50 -9.68 -7.23 -12.42
N ASN A 51 -10.85 -7.56 -11.88
CA ASN A 51 -11.58 -6.73 -10.90
C ASN A 51 -11.62 -7.40 -9.51
N CYS A 52 -10.49 -7.93 -9.05
CA CYS A 52 -10.43 -8.69 -7.79
C CYS A 52 -10.85 -7.89 -6.54
N ARG A 53 -10.89 -6.54 -6.61
CA ARG A 53 -11.29 -5.65 -5.51
C ARG A 53 -10.72 -6.10 -4.16
N ARG A 54 -9.39 -6.28 -4.16
CA ARG A 54 -8.61 -6.81 -3.05
C ARG A 54 -7.28 -6.10 -2.92
N VAL A 55 -6.80 -5.96 -1.69
CA VAL A 55 -5.43 -5.59 -1.35
C VAL A 55 -4.77 -6.76 -0.61
N MET A 56 -3.47 -6.94 -0.78
CA MET A 56 -2.65 -7.75 0.11
C MET A 56 -1.79 -6.83 0.98
N LEU A 57 -1.89 -6.99 2.29
CA LEU A 57 -1.08 -6.29 3.28
C LEU A 57 0.06 -7.22 3.70
N ASN A 58 1.27 -6.91 3.23
CA ASN A 58 2.48 -7.62 3.63
C ASN A 58 3.06 -6.96 4.88
N VAL A 59 3.02 -7.69 5.99
CA VAL A 59 3.47 -7.23 7.29
C VAL A 59 4.96 -7.51 7.44
N VAL A 60 5.75 -6.50 7.79
CA VAL A 60 7.19 -6.61 8.02
C VAL A 60 7.55 -6.08 9.40
N SER A 61 8.64 -6.58 9.99
CA SER A 61 9.30 -5.89 11.10
C SER A 61 10.19 -4.78 10.58
N LEU A 62 10.05 -3.58 11.15
CA LEU A 62 10.82 -2.39 10.77
C LEU A 62 12.01 -2.13 11.70
N TYR A 63 11.94 -2.51 12.98
CA TYR A 63 13.04 -2.25 13.91
C TYR A 63 13.97 -3.44 14.08
N HIS A 64 13.46 -4.66 13.97
CA HIS A 64 14.24 -5.88 14.22
C HIS A 64 14.04 -6.95 13.14
N PRO A 65 14.20 -6.62 11.84
CA PRO A 65 13.99 -7.57 10.74
C PRO A 65 14.89 -8.80 10.84
N GLU A 66 16.08 -8.67 11.42
CA GLU A 66 17.06 -9.75 11.61
C GLU A 66 16.60 -10.87 12.55
N ARG A 67 15.54 -10.66 13.34
CA ARG A 67 14.96 -11.70 14.22
C ARG A 67 14.18 -12.76 13.47
N TYR A 68 13.91 -12.55 12.17
CA TYR A 68 13.01 -13.38 11.39
C TYR A 68 13.70 -13.96 10.15
N ASN A 69 13.37 -15.22 9.83
CA ASN A 69 13.92 -15.91 8.66
C ASN A 69 13.16 -15.62 7.36
N THR A 70 12.19 -14.72 7.40
CA THR A 70 11.35 -14.31 6.26
C THR A 70 11.19 -12.80 6.26
N GLN A 71 11.15 -12.22 5.06
CA GLN A 71 10.92 -10.78 4.90
C GLN A 71 9.49 -10.40 5.31
N TYR A 72 8.49 -11.14 4.83
CA TYR A 72 7.09 -10.95 5.19
C TYR A 72 6.73 -11.89 6.34
N LEU A 73 6.30 -11.30 7.45
CA LEU A 73 5.89 -12.00 8.66
C LEU A 73 4.45 -12.50 8.56
N ALA A 74 3.62 -11.75 7.84
CA ALA A 74 2.29 -12.16 7.43
C ALA A 74 1.95 -11.56 6.08
N SER A 75 1.26 -12.33 5.24
CA SER A 75 0.61 -11.82 4.03
C SER A 75 -0.90 -11.94 4.23
N ILE A 76 -1.54 -10.80 4.44
CA ILE A 76 -2.98 -10.71 4.76
C ILE A 76 -3.71 -10.17 3.55
N SER A 77 -4.58 -10.97 2.95
CA SER A 77 -5.47 -10.52 1.89
C SER A 77 -6.72 -9.89 2.50
N TYR A 78 -7.19 -8.76 1.94
CA TYR A 78 -8.42 -8.07 2.34
C TYR A 78 -9.30 -7.76 1.14
N GLY A 79 -10.45 -8.44 1.04
CA GLY A 79 -11.46 -8.18 0.00
C GLY A 79 -12.42 -7.05 0.40
N PHE A 80 -12.61 -6.06 -0.48
CA PHE A 80 -13.45 -4.89 -0.20
C PHE A 80 -14.96 -5.21 -0.22
N ASP A 81 -15.36 -6.24 -0.97
CA ASP A 81 -16.77 -6.55 -1.21
C ASP A 81 -17.31 -7.55 -0.18
N ARG A 82 -18.08 -7.05 0.79
CA ARG A 82 -18.59 -7.81 1.95
C ARG A 82 -19.49 -9.02 1.63
N LYS A 83 -19.93 -9.17 0.38
CA LYS A 83 -20.84 -10.25 -0.04
C LYS A 83 -20.13 -11.41 -0.73
N GLU A 84 -18.84 -11.25 -1.01
CA GLU A 84 -18.04 -12.24 -1.71
C GLU A 84 -17.42 -13.23 -0.73
N GLU A 85 -17.07 -14.43 -1.21
CA GLU A 85 -16.44 -15.49 -0.40
C GLU A 85 -15.13 -15.04 0.25
N MET A 86 -14.38 -14.16 -0.44
CA MET A 86 -13.08 -13.66 0.00
C MET A 86 -13.18 -12.27 0.65
N ALA A 87 -14.33 -11.96 1.26
CA ALA A 87 -14.56 -10.70 1.96
C ALA A 87 -13.75 -10.61 3.26
N GLY A 88 -13.32 -9.39 3.60
CA GLY A 88 -12.62 -9.15 4.86
C GLY A 88 -11.19 -9.72 4.87
N PRO A 89 -10.52 -9.68 6.04
CA PRO A 89 -9.14 -10.08 6.16
C PRO A 89 -8.98 -11.60 6.33
N PHE A 90 -7.99 -12.18 5.67
CA PHE A 90 -7.56 -13.56 5.87
C PHE A 90 -6.07 -13.73 5.55
N LEU A 91 -5.43 -14.76 6.12
CA LEU A 91 -4.06 -15.12 5.74
C LEU A 91 -4.05 -15.76 4.35
N ASP A 92 -3.26 -15.19 3.45
CA ASP A 92 -3.10 -15.75 2.11
C ASP A 92 -2.12 -16.93 2.17
N GLU A 93 -2.65 -18.15 2.20
CA GLU A 93 -1.88 -19.39 2.37
C GLU A 93 -0.93 -19.68 1.19
N LEU A 94 -1.10 -19.00 0.06
CA LEU A 94 -0.18 -19.11 -1.08
C LEU A 94 1.12 -18.33 -0.87
N ASN A 95 1.22 -17.55 0.22
CA ASN A 95 2.38 -16.75 0.55
C ASN A 95 3.03 -17.23 1.86
N PRO A 96 4.34 -17.01 2.05
CA PRO A 96 5.02 -17.36 3.28
C PRO A 96 4.37 -16.70 4.51
N GLN A 97 4.19 -17.46 5.57
CA GLN A 97 3.67 -16.99 6.85
C GLN A 97 4.67 -17.32 7.95
N SER A 98 4.94 -16.35 8.84
CA SER A 98 5.72 -16.61 10.06
C SER A 98 4.85 -17.23 11.15
N PRO A 99 5.45 -17.77 12.23
CA PRO A 99 4.69 -18.19 13.41
C PRO A 99 3.83 -17.08 14.05
N LEU A 100 4.15 -15.80 13.80
CA LEU A 100 3.41 -14.65 14.32
C LEU A 100 2.15 -14.33 13.49
N ALA A 101 1.96 -14.95 12.32
CA ALA A 101 0.98 -14.51 11.33
C ALA A 101 -0.46 -14.39 11.86
N LYS A 102 -0.89 -15.33 12.72
CA LYS A 102 -2.24 -15.28 13.32
C LYS A 102 -2.40 -14.09 14.27
N ALA A 103 -1.41 -13.81 15.12
CA ALA A 103 -1.45 -12.66 16.02
C ALA A 103 -1.36 -11.33 15.24
N LEU A 104 -0.57 -11.30 14.16
CA LEU A 104 -0.50 -10.15 13.25
C LEU A 104 -1.84 -9.91 12.53
N LEU A 105 -2.53 -10.96 12.09
CA LEU A 105 -3.87 -10.85 11.51
C LEU A 105 -4.84 -10.22 12.51
N SER A 106 -4.91 -10.73 13.75
CA SER A 106 -5.79 -10.16 14.79
C SER A 106 -5.46 -8.69 15.07
N MET A 107 -4.18 -8.34 15.21
CA MET A 107 -3.75 -6.95 15.40
C MET A 107 -4.17 -6.05 14.24
N VAL A 108 -3.98 -6.49 12.98
CA VAL A 108 -4.36 -5.71 11.80
C VAL A 108 -5.87 -5.57 11.71
N GLU A 109 -6.63 -6.62 11.99
CA GLU A 109 -8.09 -6.56 12.02
C GLU A 109 -8.59 -5.56 13.06
N GLU A 110 -8.09 -5.64 14.29
CA GLU A 110 -8.53 -4.82 15.43
C GLU A 110 -8.09 -3.37 15.32
N LEU A 111 -6.86 -3.08 14.92
CA LEU A 111 -6.25 -1.74 15.00
C LEU A 111 -6.26 -0.97 13.69
N VAL A 112 -6.43 -1.66 12.56
CA VAL A 112 -6.28 -1.07 11.23
C VAL A 112 -7.52 -1.22 10.38
N LEU A 113 -8.06 -2.43 10.27
CA LEU A 113 -9.23 -2.71 9.42
C LEU A 113 -10.56 -2.42 10.15
N SER A 114 -10.52 -2.06 11.43
CA SER A 114 -11.65 -1.47 12.15
C SER A 114 -11.88 0.01 11.79
N ASP A 115 -10.91 0.69 11.18
CA ASP A 115 -10.98 2.10 10.78
C ASP A 115 -11.56 2.24 9.35
N PRO A 116 -12.79 2.77 9.20
CA PRO A 116 -13.41 2.91 7.89
C PRO A 116 -12.67 3.89 6.97
N ALA A 117 -11.98 4.90 7.52
CA ALA A 117 -11.22 5.85 6.72
C ALA A 117 -9.97 5.19 6.13
N TYR A 118 -9.32 4.30 6.89
CA TYR A 118 -8.22 3.49 6.40
C TYR A 118 -8.67 2.54 5.28
N ILE A 119 -9.79 1.83 5.48
CA ILE A 119 -10.36 0.95 4.43
C ILE A 119 -10.67 1.74 3.15
N ALA A 120 -11.29 2.92 3.28
CA ALA A 120 -11.60 3.77 2.13
C ALA A 120 -10.33 4.18 1.36
N ARG A 121 -9.22 4.43 2.08
CA ARG A 121 -7.92 4.74 1.47
C ARG A 121 -7.34 3.53 0.73
N LEU A 122 -7.40 2.32 1.29
CA LEU A 122 -6.98 1.09 0.60
C LEU A 122 -7.78 0.90 -0.70
N GLU A 123 -9.09 1.15 -0.68
CA GLU A 123 -9.92 1.05 -1.89
C GLU A 123 -9.57 2.15 -2.92
N ALA A 124 -9.22 3.35 -2.46
CA ALA A 124 -8.75 4.43 -3.32
C ALA A 124 -7.42 4.06 -4.00
N HIS A 125 -6.47 3.49 -3.26
CA HIS A 125 -5.20 2.99 -3.80
C HIS A 125 -5.42 1.87 -4.82
N TYR A 126 -6.33 0.93 -4.55
CA TYR A 126 -6.74 -0.07 -5.53
C TYR A 126 -7.23 0.58 -6.83
N LYS A 127 -8.13 1.56 -6.75
CA LYS A 127 -8.66 2.29 -7.93
C LYS A 127 -7.54 3.01 -8.68
N GLN A 128 -6.62 3.64 -7.95
CA GLN A 128 -5.46 4.34 -8.52
C GLN A 128 -4.53 3.37 -9.29
N VAL A 129 -4.21 2.21 -8.70
CA VAL A 129 -3.43 1.17 -9.38
C VAL A 129 -4.15 0.71 -10.65
N LYS A 130 -5.44 0.36 -10.57
CA LYS A 130 -6.22 -0.07 -11.75
C LYS A 130 -6.29 0.99 -12.85
N GLN A 131 -6.32 2.27 -12.50
CA GLN A 131 -6.26 3.35 -13.48
C GLN A 131 -4.88 3.42 -14.15
N SER A 132 -3.79 3.30 -13.38
CA SER A 132 -2.43 3.33 -13.93
C SER A 132 -2.08 2.12 -14.81
N SER A 133 -2.71 0.96 -14.57
CA SER A 133 -2.47 -0.26 -15.33
C SER A 133 -3.26 -0.36 -16.64
N ARG A 134 -4.16 0.60 -16.93
CA ARG A 134 -4.92 0.59 -18.19
C ARG A 134 -4.00 0.96 -19.35
N PRO A 135 -4.11 0.26 -20.51
CA PRO A 135 -3.38 0.65 -21.70
C PRO A 135 -3.78 2.08 -22.10
N LEU A 136 -2.77 2.88 -22.49
CA LEU A 136 -3.03 4.21 -23.05
C LEU A 136 -3.96 4.06 -24.25
N ARG A 137 -5.06 4.82 -24.25
CA ARG A 137 -5.95 4.88 -25.42
C ARG A 137 -5.12 5.33 -26.62
N SER A 138 -4.96 4.47 -27.61
CA SER A 138 -4.35 4.78 -28.91
C SER A 138 -5.16 5.91 -29.55
N GLY A 139 -4.65 7.14 -29.47
CA GLY A 139 -5.31 8.35 -29.98
C GLY A 139 -5.11 9.62 -29.15
N ALA A 140 -4.59 9.54 -27.92
CA ALA A 140 -4.24 10.73 -27.16
C ALA A 140 -2.82 11.20 -27.51
N ASN A 141 -2.71 12.23 -28.34
CA ASN A 141 -1.47 13.00 -28.52
C ASN A 141 -0.98 13.48 -27.14
N TYR A 142 0.09 12.88 -26.61
CA TYR A 142 0.74 13.32 -25.38
C TYR A 142 1.55 14.60 -25.63
N GLY A 143 0.83 15.71 -25.74
CA GLY A 143 1.36 17.06 -25.62
C GLY A 143 0.97 17.64 -24.26
N SER A 144 1.47 17.09 -23.15
CA SER A 144 1.84 17.82 -21.92
C SER A 144 2.03 16.87 -20.74
N ASN A 145 3.14 17.09 -20.03
CA ASN A 145 3.53 16.47 -18.78
C ASN A 145 2.45 16.71 -17.68
N PRO A 146 1.87 15.66 -17.05
CA PRO A 146 0.85 15.80 -16.01
C PRO A 146 1.36 16.45 -14.71
N LEU A 147 2.68 16.67 -14.57
CA LEU A 147 3.27 17.40 -13.45
C LEU A 147 3.15 18.94 -13.56
N LYS A 148 2.54 19.49 -14.62
CA LYS A 148 2.33 20.96 -14.75
C LYS A 148 1.08 21.50 -14.04
N GLN A 149 0.26 20.65 -13.41
CA GLN A 149 -0.97 21.11 -12.73
C GLN A 149 -0.76 21.60 -11.30
N PHE A 150 0.45 21.43 -10.74
CA PHE A 150 0.83 22.11 -9.50
C PHE A 150 1.52 23.43 -9.84
N GLY A 151 0.75 24.51 -9.77
CA GLY A 151 1.13 25.84 -10.20
C GLY A 151 2.43 26.36 -9.55
N ASN A 152 3.24 27.01 -10.38
CA ASN A 152 4.31 27.89 -9.96
C ASN A 152 3.77 28.98 -9.02
N GLN A 153 3.92 28.79 -7.70
CA GLN A 153 3.93 29.92 -6.79
C GLN A 153 5.26 30.66 -6.97
N ARG A 154 5.22 31.81 -7.66
CA ARG A 154 6.34 32.75 -7.69
C ARG A 154 6.53 33.30 -6.28
N VAL A 155 7.56 32.84 -5.58
CA VAL A 155 8.10 33.57 -4.43
C VAL A 155 8.90 34.74 -5.01
N THR A 156 8.30 35.94 -5.01
CA THR A 156 9.02 37.17 -5.36
C THR A 156 9.94 37.56 -4.21
N GLY A 157 11.17 37.04 -4.22
CA GLY A 157 12.26 37.53 -3.37
C GLY A 157 12.77 38.89 -3.86
N LYS A 158 12.49 39.96 -3.11
CA LYS A 158 13.12 41.28 -3.29
C LYS A 158 14.64 41.14 -3.12
N LYS A 159 15.42 41.57 -4.12
CA LYS A 159 16.89 41.72 -4.00
C LYS A 159 17.24 42.74 -2.91
N PRO A 160 18.27 42.51 -2.07
CA PRO A 160 18.73 43.50 -1.11
C PRO A 160 19.45 44.65 -1.85
N LYS A 161 19.13 45.89 -1.48
CA LYS A 161 19.81 47.10 -1.96
C LYS A 161 21.24 47.12 -1.41
N LYS A 162 22.23 47.19 -2.31
CA LYS A 162 23.63 47.53 -1.95
C LYS A 162 23.63 48.93 -1.32
N LYS A 163 24.09 49.06 -0.07
CA LYS A 163 24.48 50.35 0.50
C LYS A 163 25.87 50.70 -0.05
N ARG A 164 26.01 51.94 -0.52
CA ARG A 164 27.31 52.61 -0.73
C ARG A 164 27.89 53.00 0.62
#